data_AF-A0A8J3QZ73-F1
#
_entry.id   AF-A0A8J3QZ73-F1
#
_cell.length_a   1.000
_cell.length_b   1.000
_cell.length_c   1.000
_cell.angle_alpha   90.00
_cell.angle_beta   90.00
_cell.angle_gamma   90.00
#
_symmetry.space_group_name_H-M   'P 1'
#
loop_
_entity.id
_entity.type
_entity.pdbx_description
1 polymer ?
#
loop_
_entity_poly.entity_id
_entity_poly.type
_entity_poly.pdbx_seq_one_letter_code
_entity_poly.pdbx_strand_id
1 'polypeptide(L)' 'MGRPSVPMETYLRLMFLKHRYQLGYESLCAEVSDSISWRRFCRIDIDERVPHPTALMKITTRCGEQAVAALN' A
#
# COMPACT_ATOMS: atom_id res chain seq x y z
N MET A 1 2.97 -7.83 -21.40
CA MET A 1 2.30 -8.15 -20.12
C MET A 1 2.55 -7.03 -19.14
N GLY A 2 1.61 -6.09 -19.01
CA GLY A 2 1.71 -5.03 -18.00
C GLY A 2 1.41 -5.63 -16.63
N ARG A 3 2.20 -5.31 -15.60
CA ARG A 3 1.82 -5.65 -14.22
C ARG A 3 0.42 -5.07 -13.99
N PRO A 4 -0.52 -5.84 -13.40
CA PRO A 4 -1.78 -5.25 -12.98
C PRO A 4 -1.46 -4.05 -12.08
N SER A 5 -2.10 -2.92 -12.37
CA SER A 5 -2.02 -1.75 -11.49
C SER A 5 -2.42 -2.19 -10.09
N VAL A 6 -1.73 -1.72 -9.05
CA VAL A 6 -2.13 -1.96 -7.66
C VAL A 6 -3.61 -1.56 -7.53
N PRO A 7 -4.51 -2.44 -7.09
CA PRO A 7 -5.90 -2.10 -6.88
C PRO A 7 -6.02 -0.90 -5.95
N MET A 8 -6.96 0.00 -6.22
CA MET A 8 -7.11 1.22 -5.41
C MET A 8 -7.43 0.89 -3.94
N GLU A 9 -8.18 -0.19 -3.71
CA GLU A 9 -8.49 -0.73 -2.39
C GLU A 9 -7.22 -1.14 -1.62
N THR A 10 -6.29 -1.85 -2.27
CA THR A 10 -4.99 -2.24 -1.71
C THR A 10 -4.14 -1.02 -1.40
N TYR A 11 -4.08 -0.06 -2.33
CA TYR A 11 -3.34 1.19 -2.13
C TYR A 11 -3.85 1.99 -0.93
N LEU A 12 -5.17 2.20 -0.82
CA LEU A 12 -5.76 2.98 0.28
C LEU A 12 -5.48 2.32 1.64
N ARG A 13 -5.54 0.99 1.73
CA ARG A 13 -5.21 0.27 2.96
C ARG A 13 -3.73 0.35 3.33
N LEU A 14 -2.84 0.28 2.34
CA LEU A 14 -1.42 0.54 2.55
C LEU A 14 -1.19 1.96 3.07
N MET A 15 -1.89 2.96 2.51
CA MET A 15 -1.77 4.34 2.98
C MET A 15 -2.37 4.55 4.37
N PHE A 16 -3.45 3.84 4.72
CA PHE A 16 -3.97 3.82 6.09
C PHE A 16 -2.93 3.31 7.08
N LEU A 17 -2.29 2.16 6.82
CA LEU A 17 -1.24 1.63 7.70
C LEU A 17 -0.05 2.59 7.78
N LYS A 18 0.36 3.15 6.64
CA LYS A 18 1.42 4.15 6.57
C LYS A 18 1.13 5.34 7.49
N HIS A 19 -0.07 5.88 7.45
CA HIS A 19 -0.47 7.02 8.29
C HIS A 19 -0.61 6.60 9.76
N ARG A 20 -1.34 5.52 10.04
CA ARG A 20 -1.65 5.05 11.40
C ARG A 20 -0.42 4.66 12.22
N TYR A 21 0.61 4.16 11.56
CA TYR A 21 1.87 3.73 12.18
C TYR A 21 3.05 4.64 11.82
N GLN A 22 2.81 5.78 11.15
CA GLN A 22 3.81 6.77 10.76
C GLN A 22 5.01 6.18 10.00
N LEU A 23 4.75 5.25 9.07
CA LEU A 23 5.77 4.54 8.32
C LEU A 23 6.23 5.31 7.08
N GLY A 24 7.49 5.10 6.69
CA GLY A 24 7.98 5.38 5.33
C GLY A 24 7.47 4.33 4.32
N TYR A 25 7.59 4.59 3.02
CA TYR A 25 7.15 3.63 2.00
C TYR A 25 7.95 2.31 2.03
N GLU A 26 9.25 2.38 2.28
CA GLU A 26 10.10 1.18 2.38
C GLU A 26 9.73 0.33 3.59
N SER A 27 9.67 0.94 4.78
CA SER A 27 9.26 0.27 6.01
C SER A 27 7.86 -0.31 5.89
N LEU A 28 6.90 0.42 5.31
CA LEU A 28 5.56 -0.09 5.05
C LEU A 28 5.58 -1.39 4.23
N CYS A 29 6.33 -1.41 3.12
CA CYS A 29 6.41 -2.59 2.26
C CYS A 29 7.10 -3.76 2.98
N ALA A 30 8.12 -3.51 3.79
CA ALA A 30 8.79 -4.54 4.59
C ALA A 30 7.85 -5.15 5.64
N GLU A 31 7.25 -4.31 6.48
CA GLU A 31 6.36 -4.75 7.56
C GLU A 31 5.11 -5.48 7.02
N VAL A 32 4.53 -5.02 5.90
CA VAL A 32 3.42 -5.72 5.24
C VAL A 32 3.90 -7.05 4.64
N SER A 33 5.14 -7.14 4.17
CA SER A 33 5.68 -8.40 3.67
C SER A 33 5.86 -9.44 4.78
N ASP A 34 6.21 -8.99 5.98
CA ASP A 34 6.51 -9.85 7.14
C ASP A 34 5.27 -10.19 7.99
N SER A 35 4.16 -9.46 7.83
CA SER A 35 2.93 -9.67 8.59
C SER A 35 1.78 -10.21 7.73
N ILE A 36 1.46 -11.50 7.91
CA ILE A 36 0.29 -12.15 7.26
C ILE A 36 -1.01 -11.37 7.57
N SER A 37 -1.15 -10.86 8.80
CA SER A 37 -2.31 -10.05 9.18
C SER A 37 -2.40 -8.76 8.37
N TRP A 38 -1.28 -8.08 8.13
CA TRP A 38 -1.25 -6.86 7.32
C TRP A 38 -1.44 -7.14 5.83
N ARG A 39 -0.91 -8.26 5.31
CA ARG A 39 -1.22 -8.72 3.94
C ARG A 39 -2.71 -8.93 3.74
N ARG A 40 -3.33 -9.69 4.65
CA ARG A 40 -4.78 -9.96 4.63
C ARG A 40 -5.59 -8.67 4.72
N PHE A 41 -5.21 -7.76 5.61
CA PHE A 41 -5.83 -6.44 5.69
C PHE A 41 -5.74 -5.72 4.34
N CYS A 42 -4.55 -5.63 3.75
CA CYS A 42 -4.30 -4.98 2.45
C CYS A 42 -4.85 -5.74 1.22
N ARG A 43 -5.52 -6.89 1.40
CA ARG A 43 -5.98 -7.78 0.31
C ARG A 43 -4.84 -8.20 -0.64
N ILE A 44 -3.69 -8.50 -0.05
CA ILE A 44 -2.55 -9.09 -0.76
C ILE A 44 -2.55 -10.58 -0.43
N ASP A 45 -2.69 -11.41 -1.45
CA ASP A 45 -2.64 -12.86 -1.26
C ASP A 45 -1.27 -13.31 -0.74
N ILE A 46 -1.22 -14.49 -0.10
CA ILE A 46 0.03 -14.99 0.49
C ILE A 46 1.12 -15.21 -0.57
N ASP A 47 0.72 -15.60 -1.78
CA ASP A 47 1.60 -15.82 -2.93
C ASP A 47 1.80 -14.53 -3.77
N GLU A 48 1.06 -13.47 -3.47
CA GLU A 48 1.18 -12.19 -4.17
C GLU A 48 2.33 -11.36 -3.59
N ARG A 49 3.03 -10.65 -4.48
CA ARG A 49 4.08 -9.73 -4.08
C ARG A 49 3.48 -8.43 -3.56
N VAL A 50 3.93 -8.01 -2.39
CA VAL A 50 3.65 -6.66 -1.87
C VAL A 50 4.13 -5.61 -2.89
N PRO A 51 3.33 -4.56 -3.17
CA PRO A 51 3.74 -3.50 -4.07
C PRO A 51 5.08 -2.88 -3.69
N HIS A 52 5.89 -2.56 -4.71
CA HIS A 52 7.17 -1.90 -4.48
C HIS A 52 6.94 -0.44 -4.03
N PRO A 53 7.79 0.13 -3.15
CA PRO A 53 7.68 1.52 -2.67
C PRO A 53 7.47 2.55 -3.80
N THR A 54 8.23 2.44 -4.88
CA THR A 54 8.14 3.35 -6.04
C THR A 54 6.82 3.25 -6.80
N ALA A 55 6.12 2.10 -6.75
CA ALA A 55 4.78 1.97 -7.32
C ALA A 55 3.76 2.76 -6.49
N LEU A 56 3.86 2.70 -5.16
CA LEU A 56 3.01 3.47 -4.26
C LEU A 56 3.25 4.97 -4.44
N MET A 57 4.51 5.41 -4.54
CA MET A 57 4.85 6.81 -4.82
C MET A 57 4.20 7.29 -6.12
N LYS A 58 4.30 6.51 -7.22
CA LYS A 58 3.67 6.85 -8.51
C LYS A 58 2.16 7.00 -8.41
N ILE A 59 1.50 6.13 -7.66
CA ILE A 59 0.05 6.19 -7.44
C ILE A 59 -0.30 7.43 -6.61
N THR A 60 0.44 7.70 -5.53
CA THR A 60 0.25 8.90 -4.70
C THR A 60 0.41 10.19 -5.51
N THR A 61 1.44 10.28 -6.37
CA THR A 61 1.61 11.43 -7.26
C THR A 61 0.44 11.61 -8.23
N ARG A 62 -0.17 10.52 -8.70
CA ARG A 62 -1.32 10.57 -9.62
C ARG A 62 -2.63 10.93 -8.93
N CYS A 63 -2.85 10.44 -7.71
CA CYS A 63 -4.13 10.53 -7.01
C CYS A 63 -4.19 11.67 -5.97
N GLY A 64 -3.05 12.29 -5.69
CA GLY A 64 -2.92 13.38 -4.72
C GLY A 64 -2.99 12.89 -3.27
N GLU A 65 -2.35 13.63 -2.36
CA GLU A 65 -2.43 13.37 -0.91
C GLU A 65 -3.87 13.46 -0.36
N GLN A 66 -4.77 14.14 -1.09
CA GLN A 66 -6.18 14.30 -0.73
C GLN A 66 -6.95 12.98 -0.65
N ALA A 67 -6.62 11.98 -1.46
CA ALA A 67 -7.28 10.67 -1.41
C ALA A 67 -6.93 9.90 -0.11
N VAL A 68 -5.76 10.16 0.46
CA VAL A 68 -5.32 9.60 1.74
C VAL A 68 -5.86 10.42 2.91
N ALA A 69 -5.96 11.75 2.75
CA ALA A 69 -6.50 12.64 3.78
C ALA A 69 -7.99 12.42 4.10
N ALA A 70 -8.74 11.82 3.17
CA ALA A 70 -10.14 11.44 3.38
C ALA A 70 -10.32 10.12 4.14
N LEU A 71 -9.24 9.42 4.51
CA LEU A 71 -9.29 8.22 5.35
C LEU A 71 -9.40 8.63 6.82
N ASN A 72 -10.60 9.06 7.25
CA ASN A 72 -11.00 9.22 8.64
C ASN A 72 -12.44 8.71 8.82
#